data_AF-A0A1Z9Y8E6-F1
#
_entry.id   AF-A0A1Z9Y8E6-F1
#
_cell.length_a   1.000
_cell.length_b   1.000
_cell.length_c   1.000
_cell.angle_alpha   90.00
_cell.angle_beta   90.00
_cell.angle_gamma   90.00
#
_symmetry.space_group_name_H-M   'P 1'
#
loop_
_entity.id
_entity.type
_entity.pdbx_description
1 polymer ?
#
loop_
_entity_poly.entity_id
_entity_poly.type
_entity_poly.pdbx_seq_one_letter_code
_entity_poly.pdbx_strand_id
1 'polypeptide(L)'
;MKLSKTSALALAAMLATTTFAVSAAEAQSRTRNVAVSNSQGRSATATTTHSANNGAVSRDRSVQTGSGRGYTTSNTTGYDQNSGSRYRSGQVTTNSGQTVSRDATAGCANGVCSRDSSVTGPQGETVSHSSDRYFDENGNYVHSGSVTGTQGETAYRDVTRDGEGTRTTTTTAPNGETRERTRWIQVN
;
A
#
# COMPACT_ATOMS: atom_id res chain seq x y z
N MET A 1 -39.98 -53.45 -59.41
CA MET A 1 -38.77 -54.26 -59.74
C MET A 1 -37.57 -53.32 -59.79
N LYS A 2 -36.50 -53.68 -59.06
CA LYS A 2 -35.09 -53.24 -59.19
C LYS A 2 -34.75 -51.79 -58.80
N LEU A 3 -33.96 -51.63 -57.72
CA LEU A 3 -32.56 -51.11 -57.67
C LEU A 3 -32.46 -49.58 -57.91
N SER A 4 -31.66 -48.74 -57.25
CA SER A 4 -30.48 -48.88 -56.39
C SER A 4 -29.95 -47.43 -56.20
N LYS A 5 -29.74 -46.95 -54.96
CA LYS A 5 -28.42 -46.58 -54.38
C LYS A 5 -28.15 -45.06 -54.26
N THR A 6 -27.66 -44.71 -53.05
CA THR A 6 -26.60 -43.75 -52.71
C THR A 6 -26.76 -42.28 -53.10
N SER A 7 -26.30 -41.27 -52.37
CA SER A 7 -25.70 -41.07 -51.05
C SER A 7 -25.46 -39.56 -51.00
N ALA A 8 -25.79 -38.87 -49.91
CA ALA A 8 -25.11 -37.61 -49.58
C ALA A 8 -25.23 -37.40 -48.07
N LEU A 9 -24.22 -37.92 -47.38
CA LEU A 9 -23.84 -37.53 -46.02
C LEU A 9 -23.65 -36.02 -45.99
N ALA A 10 -24.41 -35.31 -45.17
CA ALA A 10 -24.06 -33.97 -44.71
C ALA A 10 -23.82 -34.05 -43.20
N LEU A 11 -22.57 -34.27 -42.84
CA LEU A 11 -22.05 -34.25 -41.48
C LEU A 11 -22.01 -32.79 -41.02
N ALA A 12 -23.04 -32.33 -40.31
CA ALA A 12 -23.01 -31.01 -39.67
C ALA A 12 -22.17 -31.11 -38.38
N ALA A 13 -20.92 -30.66 -38.45
CA ALA A 13 -20.05 -30.52 -37.29
C ALA A 13 -20.57 -29.38 -36.41
N MET A 14 -21.16 -29.72 -35.26
CA MET A 14 -21.39 -28.76 -34.18
C MET A 14 -20.04 -28.36 -33.58
N LEU A 15 -19.57 -27.15 -33.87
CA LEU A 15 -18.52 -26.51 -33.07
C LEU A 15 -19.11 -26.15 -31.70
N ALA A 16 -18.92 -27.02 -30.72
CA ALA A 16 -19.05 -26.65 -29.32
C ALA A 16 -17.81 -25.84 -28.93
N THR A 17 -17.89 -24.51 -29.03
CA THR A 17 -16.91 -23.62 -28.39
C THR A 17 -17.05 -23.75 -26.87
N THR A 18 -16.27 -24.62 -26.27
CA THR A 18 -16.06 -24.62 -24.82
C THR A 18 -15.24 -23.38 -24.47
N THR A 19 -15.94 -22.30 -24.11
CA THR A 19 -15.33 -21.19 -23.41
C THR A 19 -14.88 -21.69 -22.04
N PHE A 20 -13.59 -22.00 -21.90
CA PHE A 20 -12.97 -22.10 -20.60
C PHE A 20 -13.06 -20.72 -19.97
N ALA A 21 -14.01 -20.53 -19.07
CA ALA A 21 -13.96 -19.43 -18.12
C ALA A 21 -12.67 -19.62 -17.32
N VAL A 22 -11.63 -18.88 -17.69
CA VAL A 22 -10.46 -18.71 -16.84
C VAL A 22 -11.00 -18.11 -15.55
N SER A 23 -11.00 -18.89 -14.48
CA SER A 23 -11.43 -18.40 -13.17
C SER A 23 -10.64 -17.13 -12.87
N ALA A 24 -11.36 -16.04 -12.61
CA ALA A 24 -10.76 -14.88 -11.96
C ALA A 24 -9.99 -15.41 -10.75
N ALA A 25 -8.71 -15.06 -10.64
CA ALA A 25 -7.80 -15.56 -9.60
C ALA A 25 -8.53 -15.63 -8.25
N GLU A 26 -8.82 -16.85 -7.80
CA GLU A 26 -9.68 -17.06 -6.63
C GLU A 26 -9.06 -16.36 -5.41
N ALA A 27 -9.92 -15.67 -4.66
CA ALA A 27 -9.63 -15.06 -3.38
C ALA A 27 -8.91 -16.04 -2.45
N GLN A 28 -7.58 -16.01 -2.37
CA GLN A 28 -6.87 -16.96 -1.52
C GLN A 28 -6.78 -16.39 -0.10
N SER A 29 -7.59 -16.93 0.80
CA SER A 29 -7.52 -16.65 2.23
C SER A 29 -6.76 -17.76 2.98
N ARG A 30 -5.90 -17.37 3.92
CA ARG A 30 -5.16 -18.28 4.81
C ARG A 30 -5.19 -17.75 6.23
N THR A 31 -5.59 -18.59 7.17
CA THR A 31 -5.62 -18.24 8.59
C THR A 31 -4.61 -19.05 9.39
N ARG A 32 -3.89 -18.39 10.30
CA ARG A 32 -2.99 -19.00 11.26
C ARG A 32 -3.42 -18.62 12.67
N ASN A 33 -3.55 -19.62 13.53
CA ASN A 33 -3.75 -19.45 14.97
C ASN A 33 -2.48 -19.85 15.72
N VAL A 34 -2.09 -19.06 16.69
CA VAL A 34 -0.94 -19.32 17.58
C VAL A 34 -1.39 -19.08 19.01
N ALA A 35 -1.08 -20.01 19.91
CA ALA A 35 -1.27 -19.85 21.34
C ALA A 35 0.06 -20.11 22.03
N VAL A 36 0.42 -19.27 23.01
CA VAL A 36 1.61 -19.43 23.84
C VAL A 36 1.24 -19.29 25.30
N SER A 37 1.86 -20.10 26.15
CA SER A 37 1.71 -20.05 27.61
C SER A 37 3.08 -20.21 28.27
N ASN A 38 3.30 -19.56 29.41
CA ASN A 38 4.53 -19.71 30.19
C ASN A 38 4.29 -20.46 31.52
N SER A 39 5.37 -20.81 32.21
CA SER A 39 5.33 -21.51 33.51
C SER A 39 4.67 -20.72 34.64
N GLN A 40 4.41 -19.42 34.43
CA GLN A 40 3.72 -18.54 35.38
C GLN A 40 2.20 -18.46 35.11
N GLY A 41 1.66 -19.32 34.23
CA GLY A 41 0.23 -19.34 33.89
C GLY A 41 -0.23 -18.18 33.00
N ARG A 42 0.70 -17.38 32.46
CA ARG A 42 0.35 -16.30 31.52
C ARG A 42 0.22 -16.89 30.12
N SER A 43 -0.85 -16.51 29.42
CA SER A 43 -1.12 -16.95 28.05
C SER A 43 -1.39 -15.78 27.10
N ALA A 44 -1.13 -16.01 25.82
CA ALA A 44 -1.55 -15.14 24.73
C ALA A 44 -1.96 -15.96 23.50
N THR A 45 -3.00 -15.50 22.82
CA THR A 45 -3.45 -16.04 21.54
C THR A 45 -3.31 -14.99 20.45
N ALA A 46 -2.96 -15.43 19.25
CA ALA A 46 -2.92 -14.60 18.07
C ALA A 46 -3.54 -15.33 16.89
N THR A 47 -4.50 -14.68 16.24
CA THR A 47 -5.06 -15.11 14.96
C THR A 47 -4.57 -14.15 13.90
N THR A 48 -4.13 -14.66 12.75
CA THR A 48 -3.78 -13.84 11.59
C THR A 48 -4.42 -14.44 10.35
N THR A 49 -5.20 -13.63 9.64
CA THR A 49 -5.80 -13.97 8.35
C THR A 49 -5.10 -13.14 7.28
N HIS A 50 -4.69 -13.81 6.21
CA HIS A 50 -4.15 -13.21 5.00
C HIS A 50 -5.11 -13.47 3.86
N SER A 51 -5.48 -12.44 3.11
CA SER A 51 -6.37 -12.54 1.96
C SER A 51 -5.73 -11.84 0.78
N ALA A 52 -5.69 -12.48 -0.39
CA ALA A 52 -5.26 -11.85 -1.64
C ALA A 52 -6.44 -11.78 -2.60
N ASN A 53 -6.76 -10.57 -3.08
CA ASN A 53 -7.90 -10.28 -3.94
C ASN A 53 -7.59 -9.14 -4.90
N ASN A 54 -7.80 -9.35 -6.20
CA ASN A 54 -7.78 -8.32 -7.23
C ASN A 54 -6.61 -7.31 -7.10
N GLY A 55 -5.37 -7.79 -7.06
CA GLY A 55 -4.18 -6.93 -6.96
C GLY A 55 -3.89 -6.33 -5.57
N ALA A 56 -4.71 -6.67 -4.56
CA ALA A 56 -4.54 -6.27 -3.17
C ALA A 56 -4.29 -7.47 -2.26
N VAL A 57 -3.47 -7.25 -1.23
CA VAL A 57 -3.22 -8.20 -0.14
C VAL A 57 -3.62 -7.54 1.17
N SER A 58 -4.54 -8.19 1.87
CA SER A 58 -5.00 -7.81 3.20
C SER A 58 -4.46 -8.75 4.26
N ARG A 59 -4.16 -8.22 5.44
CA ARG A 59 -3.72 -8.94 6.62
C ARG A 59 -4.45 -8.42 7.84
N ASP A 60 -5.31 -9.25 8.38
CA ASP A 60 -5.99 -9.01 9.64
C ASP A 60 -5.31 -9.83 10.74
N ARG A 61 -5.08 -9.23 11.90
CA ARG A 61 -4.49 -9.88 13.05
C ARG A 61 -5.24 -9.50 14.31
N SER A 62 -5.54 -10.47 15.16
CA SER A 62 -6.01 -10.24 16.52
C SER A 62 -5.01 -10.86 17.48
N VAL A 63 -4.67 -10.15 18.56
CA VAL A 63 -3.83 -10.64 19.66
C VAL A 63 -4.55 -10.39 20.95
N GLN A 64 -4.67 -11.40 21.80
CA GLN A 64 -5.31 -11.34 23.11
C GLN A 64 -4.40 -11.99 24.15
N THR A 65 -4.31 -11.40 25.35
CA THR A 65 -3.63 -11.99 26.51
C THR A 65 -4.65 -12.47 27.53
N GLY A 66 -4.27 -13.43 28.37
CA GLY A 66 -5.11 -13.89 29.49
C GLY A 66 -5.43 -12.81 30.53
N SER A 67 -4.77 -11.64 30.45
CA SER A 67 -5.02 -10.46 31.29
C SER A 67 -5.97 -9.44 30.65
N GLY A 68 -6.68 -9.79 29.57
CA GLY A 68 -7.65 -8.92 28.90
C GLY A 68 -7.02 -7.80 28.06
N ARG A 69 -5.70 -7.79 27.89
CA ARG A 69 -5.00 -6.85 26.99
C ARG A 69 -4.94 -7.45 25.59
N GLY A 70 -4.92 -6.59 24.59
CA GLY A 70 -4.93 -7.05 23.22
C GLY A 70 -5.11 -5.92 22.22
N TYR A 71 -5.03 -6.30 20.96
CA TYR A 71 -5.30 -5.42 19.84
C TYR A 71 -5.72 -6.21 18.62
N THR A 72 -6.41 -5.55 17.71
CA THR A 72 -6.61 -5.99 16.34
C THR A 72 -5.85 -5.07 15.39
N THR A 73 -5.36 -5.62 14.29
CA THR A 73 -4.86 -4.84 13.16
C THR A 73 -5.53 -5.30 11.88
N SER A 74 -5.77 -4.36 10.98
CA SER A 74 -6.14 -4.64 9.59
C SER A 74 -5.18 -3.85 8.72
N ASN A 75 -4.60 -4.48 7.70
CA ASN A 75 -3.65 -3.83 6.81
C ASN A 75 -3.92 -4.29 5.40
N THR A 76 -4.01 -3.37 4.46
CA THR A 76 -4.14 -3.68 3.04
C THR A 76 -3.02 -3.01 2.26
N THR A 77 -2.47 -3.69 1.29
CA THR A 77 -1.55 -3.13 0.30
C THR A 77 -2.02 -3.55 -1.07
N GLY A 78 -2.10 -2.63 -2.01
CA GLY A 78 -2.53 -2.95 -3.36
C GLY A 78 -1.96 -2.02 -4.40
N TYR A 79 -2.35 -2.29 -5.64
CA TYR A 79 -2.03 -1.49 -6.81
C TYR A 79 -3.33 -1.21 -7.56
N ASP A 80 -3.60 0.07 -7.81
CA ASP A 80 -4.71 0.52 -8.62
C ASP A 80 -4.24 0.68 -10.08
N GLN A 81 -4.80 -0.13 -10.96
CA GLN A 81 -4.46 -0.15 -12.38
C GLN A 81 -4.96 1.09 -13.13
N ASN A 82 -6.03 1.74 -12.66
CA ASN A 82 -6.59 2.91 -13.33
C ASN A 82 -5.73 4.15 -13.08
N SER A 83 -5.29 4.34 -11.83
CA SER A 83 -4.44 5.47 -11.44
C SER A 83 -2.95 5.18 -11.54
N GLY A 84 -2.56 3.93 -11.82
CA GLY A 84 -1.17 3.49 -11.82
C GLY A 84 -0.48 3.58 -10.45
N SER A 85 -1.25 3.73 -9.37
CA SER A 85 -0.76 4.05 -8.04
C SER A 85 -0.76 2.84 -7.12
N ARG A 86 0.28 2.73 -6.28
CA ARG A 86 0.33 1.78 -5.17
C ARG A 86 -0.24 2.42 -3.93
N TYR A 87 -1.06 1.68 -3.19
CA TYR A 87 -1.61 2.14 -1.92
C TYR A 87 -1.32 1.18 -0.78
N ARG A 88 -1.34 1.72 0.44
CA ARG A 88 -1.31 0.99 1.70
C ARG A 88 -2.26 1.65 2.67
N SER A 89 -3.13 0.86 3.29
CA SER A 89 -3.96 1.29 4.41
C SER A 89 -3.73 0.36 5.59
N GLY A 90 -3.93 0.86 6.79
CA GLY A 90 -4.02 -0.03 7.94
C GLY A 90 -4.48 0.67 9.19
N GLN A 91 -4.95 -0.13 10.13
CA GLN A 91 -5.40 0.33 11.43
C GLN A 91 -4.94 -0.63 12.53
N VAL A 92 -4.83 -0.09 13.74
CA VAL A 92 -4.63 -0.84 14.97
C VAL A 92 -5.67 -0.37 15.97
N THR A 93 -6.47 -1.29 16.50
CA THR A 93 -7.45 -1.01 17.55
C THR A 93 -7.09 -1.80 18.80
N THR A 94 -6.92 -1.12 19.93
CA THR A 94 -6.67 -1.79 21.21
C THR A 94 -7.97 -2.36 21.79
N ASN A 95 -7.87 -3.28 22.76
CA ASN A 95 -9.06 -3.75 23.51
C ASN A 95 -9.79 -2.63 24.27
N SER A 96 -9.14 -1.49 24.52
CA SER A 96 -9.78 -0.30 25.08
C SER A 96 -10.57 0.53 24.06
N GLY A 97 -10.65 0.08 22.81
CA GLY A 97 -11.41 0.73 21.73
C GLY A 97 -10.67 1.86 21.02
N GLN A 98 -9.45 2.20 21.43
CA GLN A 98 -8.67 3.26 20.78
C GLN A 98 -8.11 2.76 19.45
N THR A 99 -8.35 3.50 18.37
CA THR A 99 -7.93 3.14 17.02
C THR A 99 -6.95 4.17 16.46
N VAL A 100 -5.87 3.69 15.86
CA VAL A 100 -4.97 4.50 15.03
C VAL A 100 -5.03 3.96 13.61
N SER A 101 -5.31 4.81 12.63
CA SER A 101 -5.26 4.45 11.22
C SER A 101 -4.11 5.15 10.50
N ARG A 102 -3.69 4.57 9.39
CA ARG A 102 -2.69 5.13 8.48
C ARG A 102 -3.05 4.79 7.06
N ASP A 103 -2.79 5.72 6.17
CA ASP A 103 -2.99 5.55 4.75
C ASP A 103 -1.79 6.11 3.99
N ALA A 104 -1.50 5.53 2.83
CA ALA A 104 -0.46 6.00 1.94
C ALA A 104 -0.78 5.63 0.50
N THR A 105 -0.57 6.57 -0.41
CA THR A 105 -0.66 6.36 -1.85
C THR A 105 0.60 6.89 -2.50
N ALA A 106 1.14 6.17 -3.47
CA ALA A 106 2.30 6.59 -4.23
C ALA A 106 2.15 6.20 -5.69
N GLY A 107 2.56 7.07 -6.60
CA GLY A 107 2.48 6.85 -8.04
C GLY A 107 3.54 7.66 -8.75
N CYS A 108 3.76 7.35 -10.03
CA CYS A 108 4.63 8.13 -10.89
C CYS A 108 3.89 8.44 -12.19
N ALA A 109 3.87 9.70 -12.58
CA ALA A 109 3.28 10.16 -13.83
C ALA A 109 4.13 11.30 -14.40
N ASN A 110 4.36 11.28 -15.72
CA ASN A 110 5.06 12.35 -16.44
C ASN A 110 6.43 12.72 -15.84
N GLY A 111 7.21 11.73 -15.38
CA GLY A 111 8.55 11.95 -14.81
C GLY A 111 8.57 12.42 -13.35
N VAL A 112 7.41 12.61 -12.72
CA VAL A 112 7.28 12.95 -11.30
C VAL A 112 6.71 11.78 -10.53
N CYS A 113 7.35 11.43 -9.42
CA CYS A 113 6.92 10.40 -8.49
C CYS A 113 6.47 11.01 -7.17
N SER A 114 5.17 10.90 -6.90
CA SER A 114 4.52 11.47 -5.73
C SER A 114 4.20 10.41 -4.68
N ARG A 115 4.18 10.80 -3.41
CA ARG A 115 3.70 9.98 -2.31
C ARG A 115 3.04 10.83 -1.24
N ASP A 116 1.78 10.51 -0.97
CA ASP A 116 1.01 11.04 0.15
C ASP A 116 0.83 9.97 1.21
N SER A 117 0.80 10.37 2.48
CA SER A 117 0.45 9.49 3.57
C SER A 117 -0.08 10.25 4.78
N SER A 118 -0.94 9.62 5.55
CA SER A 118 -1.51 10.18 6.76
C SER A 118 -1.51 9.17 7.91
N VAL A 119 -1.60 9.69 9.13
CA VAL A 119 -1.86 8.92 10.34
C VAL A 119 -2.91 9.66 11.15
N THR A 120 -3.99 8.96 11.50
CA THR A 120 -5.09 9.50 12.30
C THR A 120 -5.13 8.80 13.65
N GLY A 121 -5.08 9.58 14.73
CA GLY A 121 -5.13 9.08 16.10
C GLY A 121 -6.56 8.73 16.57
N PRO A 122 -6.69 8.18 17.79
CA PRO A 122 -7.99 7.76 18.33
C PRO A 122 -8.98 8.91 18.55
N GLN A 123 -8.48 10.14 18.64
CA GLN A 123 -9.27 11.36 18.78
C GLN A 123 -9.63 12.01 17.43
N GLY A 124 -9.27 11.40 16.30
CA GLY A 124 -9.53 11.93 14.95
C GLY A 124 -8.48 12.91 14.44
N GLU A 125 -7.55 13.33 15.30
CA GLU A 125 -6.42 14.19 14.93
C GLU A 125 -5.53 13.50 13.88
N THR A 126 -5.20 14.22 12.80
CA THR A 126 -4.48 13.66 11.64
C THR A 126 -3.20 14.42 11.35
N VAL A 127 -2.12 13.67 11.09
CA VAL A 127 -0.87 14.20 10.54
C VAL A 127 -0.71 13.67 9.12
N SER A 128 -0.42 14.56 8.18
CA SER A 128 -0.26 14.23 6.76
C SER A 128 1.15 14.54 6.28
N HIS A 129 1.62 13.76 5.32
CA HIS A 129 2.90 13.92 4.65
C HIS A 129 2.68 13.85 3.15
N SER A 130 3.31 14.75 2.41
CA SER A 130 3.34 14.70 0.95
C SER A 130 4.79 14.79 0.47
N SER A 131 5.10 14.20 -0.69
CA SER A 131 6.41 14.30 -1.28
C SER A 131 6.39 14.04 -2.77
N ASP A 132 7.18 14.82 -3.50
CA ASP A 132 7.43 14.68 -4.93
C ASP A 132 8.91 14.47 -5.19
N ARG A 133 9.22 13.64 -6.18
CA ARG A 133 10.58 13.36 -6.64
C ARG A 133 10.64 13.32 -8.15
N TYR A 134 11.62 14.00 -8.72
CA TYR A 134 11.83 14.06 -10.16
C TYR A 134 13.27 14.45 -10.50
N PHE A 135 13.61 14.41 -11.78
CA PHE A 135 14.82 15.04 -12.31
C PHE A 135 14.41 16.31 -13.06
N ASP A 136 15.09 17.42 -12.77
CA ASP A 136 14.83 18.69 -13.47
C ASP A 136 15.41 18.69 -14.89
N GLU A 137 15.21 19.79 -15.62
CA GLU A 137 15.70 19.95 -17.00
C GLU A 137 17.23 19.90 -17.12
N ASN A 138 17.94 20.16 -16.03
CA ASN A 138 19.41 20.10 -15.95
C ASN A 138 19.91 18.73 -15.50
N GLY A 139 19.01 17.76 -15.28
CA GLY A 139 19.33 16.42 -14.79
C GLY A 139 19.60 16.35 -13.29
N ASN A 140 19.30 17.39 -12.52
CA ASN A 140 19.44 17.37 -11.06
C ASN A 140 18.29 16.59 -10.44
N TYR A 141 18.59 15.79 -9.41
CA TYR A 141 17.55 15.18 -8.59
C TYR A 141 16.91 16.24 -7.70
N VAL A 142 15.57 16.30 -7.74
CA VAL A 142 14.77 17.16 -6.88
C VAL A 142 13.84 16.31 -6.02
N HIS A 143 13.75 16.66 -4.74
CA HIS A 143 12.77 16.14 -3.81
C HIS A 143 12.15 17.28 -3.02
N SER A 144 10.85 17.43 -3.11
CA SER A 144 10.06 18.31 -2.26
C SER A 144 9.18 17.48 -1.34
N GLY A 145 9.06 17.90 -0.10
CA GLY A 145 8.20 17.20 0.85
C GLY A 145 7.64 18.12 1.92
N SER A 146 6.48 17.78 2.42
CA SER A 146 5.78 18.53 3.47
C SER A 146 5.25 17.60 4.55
N VAL A 147 5.08 18.16 5.75
CA VAL A 147 4.39 17.53 6.86
C VAL A 147 3.42 18.53 7.46
N THR A 148 2.14 18.19 7.45
CA THR A 148 1.07 18.98 8.06
C THR A 148 0.67 18.33 9.38
N GLY A 149 0.85 19.09 10.47
CA GLY A 149 0.47 18.66 11.81
C GLY A 149 -1.05 18.69 12.04
N THR A 150 -1.47 18.22 13.20
CA THR A 150 -2.89 18.14 13.59
C THR A 150 -3.57 19.51 13.69
N GLN A 151 -2.78 20.56 13.90
CA GLN A 151 -3.25 21.96 13.97
C GLN A 151 -3.27 22.66 12.60
N GLY A 152 -3.00 21.95 11.49
CA GLY A 152 -2.98 22.50 10.13
C GLY A 152 -1.66 23.18 9.73
N GLU A 153 -0.77 23.42 10.70
CA GLU A 153 0.57 23.96 10.49
C GLU A 153 1.43 23.01 9.65
N THR A 154 2.13 23.55 8.63
CA THR A 154 2.87 22.75 7.65
C THR A 154 4.34 23.13 7.60
N ALA A 155 5.22 22.13 7.76
CA ALA A 155 6.66 22.27 7.54
C ALA A 155 7.05 21.68 6.18
N TYR A 156 8.08 22.26 5.55
CA TYR A 156 8.58 21.83 4.25
C TYR A 156 10.04 21.39 4.32
N ARG A 157 10.40 20.47 3.43
CA ARG A 157 11.77 20.02 3.24
C ARG A 157 12.03 19.77 1.75
N ASP A 158 12.86 20.63 1.19
CA ASP A 158 13.30 20.55 -0.19
C ASP A 158 14.76 20.09 -0.26
N VAL A 159 15.05 19.28 -1.26
CA VAL A 159 16.38 18.74 -1.53
C VAL A 159 16.64 18.80 -3.02
N THR A 160 17.72 19.46 -3.39
CA THR A 160 18.29 19.38 -4.74
C THR A 160 19.65 18.73 -4.66
N ARG A 161 19.94 17.84 -5.61
CA ARG A 161 21.25 17.22 -5.75
C ARG A 161 21.66 17.27 -7.22
N ASP A 162 22.84 17.82 -7.47
CA ASP A 162 23.43 17.80 -8.80
C ASP A 162 24.03 16.43 -9.15
N GLY A 163 24.43 16.25 -10.40
CA GLY A 163 25.16 15.07 -10.85
C GLY A 163 26.59 14.96 -10.30
N GLU A 164 27.09 16.00 -9.62
CA GLU A 164 28.51 16.16 -9.23
C GLU A 164 28.73 15.98 -7.71
N GLY A 165 27.67 15.75 -6.95
CA GLY A 165 27.71 15.45 -5.52
C GLY A 165 27.37 16.61 -4.60
N THR A 166 27.04 17.80 -5.10
CA THR A 166 26.47 18.88 -4.27
C THR A 166 25.04 18.54 -3.92
N ARG A 167 24.72 18.60 -2.62
CA ARG A 167 23.38 18.42 -2.10
C ARG A 167 22.98 19.60 -1.23
N THR A 168 21.98 20.33 -1.69
CA THR A 168 21.32 21.39 -0.93
C THR A 168 20.10 20.82 -0.23
N THR A 169 19.85 21.24 1.00
CA THR A 169 18.62 20.93 1.73
C THR A 169 18.09 22.19 2.37
N THR A 170 16.88 22.53 2.03
CA THR A 170 16.14 23.65 2.59
C THR A 170 15.05 23.08 3.47
N THR A 171 14.92 23.59 4.69
CA THR A 171 13.86 23.20 5.61
C THR A 171 13.17 24.45 6.08
N THR A 172 11.86 24.51 5.89
CA THR A 172 11.03 25.64 6.29
C THR A 172 10.09 25.15 7.39
N ALA A 173 10.21 25.77 8.57
CA ALA A 173 9.32 25.50 9.68
C ALA A 173 7.93 26.13 9.44
N PRO A 174 6.89 25.72 10.18
CA PRO A 174 5.54 26.25 9.95
C PRO A 174 5.40 27.76 10.12
N ASN A 175 6.25 28.37 10.95
CA ASN A 175 6.34 29.82 11.11
C ASN A 175 7.02 30.55 9.93
N GLY A 176 7.41 29.84 8.86
CA GLY A 176 8.10 30.38 7.69
C GLY A 176 9.63 30.49 7.85
N GLU A 177 10.18 30.24 9.03
CA GLU A 177 11.64 30.26 9.22
C GLU A 177 12.31 29.18 8.39
N THR A 178 13.31 29.57 7.61
CA THR A 178 13.99 28.67 6.69
C THR A 178 15.45 28.48 7.08
N ARG A 179 15.91 27.23 6.98
CA ARG A 179 17.32 26.85 7.14
C ARG A 179 17.78 26.10 5.91
N GLU A 180 18.86 26.58 5.31
CA GLU A 180 19.51 25.92 4.20
C GLU A 180 20.82 25.28 4.65
N ARG A 181 21.11 24.09 4.11
CA ARG A 181 22.39 23.43 4.27
C ARG A 181 22.83 22.78 2.97
N THR A 182 23.97 23.26 2.47
CA THR A 182 24.66 22.68 1.33
C THR A 182 25.84 21.84 1.81
N ARG A 183 25.98 20.64 1.25
CA ARG A 183 27.12 19.78 1.52
C ARG A 183 27.47 18.96 0.29
N TRP A 184 28.75 18.61 0.17
CA TRP A 184 29.17 17.60 -0.78
C TRP A 184 28.84 16.20 -0.24
N ILE A 185 28.54 15.28 -1.15
CA ILE A 185 28.31 13.87 -0.89
C ILE A 185 28.96 13.06 -1.99
N GLN A 186 29.52 11.91 -1.62
CA GLN A 186 30.13 11.02 -2.59
C GLN A 186 29.09 10.50 -3.59
N VAL A 187 29.38 10.70 -4.87
CA VAL A 187 28.69 10.05 -5.98
C VAL A 187 29.46 8.77 -6.29
N ASN A 188 28.76 7.63 -6.30
CA ASN A 188 29.32 6.32 -6.62
C ASN A 188 29.02 5.96 -8.08
#